data_AF-A0A969MIH7-F1
#
_entry.id   AF-A0A969MIH7-F1
#
_cell.length_a   1.000
_cell.length_b   1.000
_cell.length_c   1.000
_cell.angle_alpha   90.00
_cell.angle_beta   90.00
_cell.angle_gamma   90.00
#
_symmetry.space_group_name_H-M   'P 1'
#
loop_
_entity.id
_entity.type
_entity.pdbx_description
1 polymer ?
#
loop_
_entity_poly.entity_id
_entity_poly.type
_entity_poly.pdbx_seq_one_letter_code
_entity_poly.pdbx_strand_id
1 'polypeptide(L)'
;MSSPEEIISVIRRFYYSVVGRGNKAVIHYDYLKGFEAGKYSQEYQIMGLFMQELKTLITRECLLPVWTSLQLNRYGIVNNKKSSEIDDSENSFSISDKIVQQSTHSFILRKKTADEIEDEVGLGNCKLIPIKHRHLGQNHEDAEAFVKLPNGRYVKNYIHLRKRGFFFEEIGDLVSTVDQMGDGILVEKNDNKEKDTEL
;
A
#
# COMPACT_ATOMS: atom_id res chain seq x y z
N MET A 1 -15.16 24.15 -2.85
CA MET A 1 -14.11 23.24 -2.34
C MET A 1 -12.85 24.08 -2.20
N SER A 2 -12.05 23.91 -1.14
CA SER A 2 -10.85 24.75 -0.98
C SER A 2 -9.87 24.52 -2.11
N SER A 3 -9.21 25.59 -2.54
CA SER A 3 -8.19 25.48 -3.60
C SER A 3 -6.93 24.76 -3.08
N PRO A 4 -6.10 24.20 -3.97
CA PRO A 4 -4.78 23.69 -3.62
C PRO A 4 -3.97 24.64 -2.72
N GLU A 5 -3.92 25.92 -3.09
CA GLU A 5 -3.14 26.93 -2.36
C GLU A 5 -3.70 27.19 -0.96
N GLU A 6 -5.03 27.20 -0.82
CA GLU A 6 -5.69 27.35 0.48
C GLU A 6 -5.32 26.20 1.42
N ILE A 7 -5.34 24.96 0.93
CA ILE A 7 -4.98 23.77 1.73
C ILE A 7 -3.52 23.87 2.21
N ILE A 8 -2.60 24.19 1.30
CA ILE A 8 -1.17 24.38 1.63
C ILE A 8 -0.99 25.50 2.67
N SER A 9 -1.70 26.61 2.50
CA SER A 9 -1.67 27.74 3.44
C SER A 9 -2.20 27.38 4.83
N VAL A 10 -3.29 26.60 4.90
CA VAL A 10 -3.86 26.11 6.16
C VAL A 10 -2.88 25.19 6.88
N ILE A 11 -2.30 24.22 6.19
CA ILE A 11 -1.30 23.31 6.76
C ILE A 11 -0.10 24.10 7.30
N ARG A 12 0.42 25.03 6.49
CA ARG A 12 1.57 25.86 6.86
C ARG A 12 1.27 26.70 8.10
N ARG A 13 0.11 27.35 8.15
CA ARG A 13 -0.34 28.16 9.29
C ARG A 13 -0.54 27.32 10.54
N PHE A 14 -1.19 26.17 10.42
CA PHE A 14 -1.39 25.25 11.53
C PHE A 14 -0.05 24.81 12.13
N TYR A 15 0.93 24.43 11.29
CA TYR A 15 2.24 24.03 11.79
C TYR A 15 2.96 25.17 12.51
N TYR A 16 3.08 26.35 11.90
CA TYR A 16 3.87 27.43 12.50
C TYR A 16 3.18 28.13 13.68
N SER A 17 1.85 28.22 13.68
CA SER A 17 1.11 28.95 14.71
C SER A 17 0.59 28.08 15.85
N VAL A 18 0.34 26.79 15.61
CA VAL A 18 -0.25 25.89 16.62
C VAL A 18 0.77 24.86 17.10
N VAL A 19 1.41 24.15 16.17
CA VAL A 19 2.36 23.08 16.52
C VAL A 19 3.70 23.64 16.99
N GLY A 20 4.20 24.68 16.32
CA GLY A 20 5.51 25.27 16.56
C GLY A 20 6.65 24.55 15.82
N ARG A 21 7.70 25.29 15.47
CA ARG A 21 8.82 24.77 14.67
C ARG A 21 9.57 23.67 15.41
N GLY A 22 9.86 22.57 14.71
CA GLY A 22 10.63 21.44 15.23
C GLY A 22 9.82 20.46 16.07
N ASN A 23 8.56 20.79 16.39
CA ASN A 23 7.67 19.87 17.10
C ASN A 23 7.10 18.83 16.14
N LYS A 24 6.95 17.61 16.64
CA LYS A 24 6.42 16.48 15.86
C LYS A 24 4.92 16.64 15.66
N ALA A 25 4.47 16.42 14.43
CA ALA A 25 3.06 16.31 14.07
C ALA A 25 2.90 15.35 12.89
N VAL A 26 1.66 14.91 12.67
CA VAL A 26 1.26 14.15 11.47
C VAL A 26 0.11 14.91 10.84
N ILE A 27 0.17 15.10 9.52
CA ILE A 27 -0.96 15.67 8.78
C ILE A 27 -1.75 14.50 8.19
N HIS A 28 -3.03 14.44 8.51
CA HIS A 28 -3.97 13.52 7.89
C HIS A 28 -4.93 14.32 7.01
N TYR A 29 -4.95 14.02 5.71
CA TYR A 29 -5.85 14.65 4.74
C TYR A 29 -6.77 13.59 4.13
N ASP A 30 -8.05 13.63 4.46
CA ASP A 30 -9.05 12.63 4.03
C ASP A 30 -10.15 13.33 3.22
N TYR A 31 -10.26 13.17 1.90
CA TYR A 31 -9.42 12.41 0.97
C TYR A 31 -9.00 13.29 -0.21
N LEU A 32 -8.00 12.84 -0.97
CA LEU A 32 -7.64 13.48 -2.23
C LEU A 32 -8.75 13.29 -3.27
N LYS A 33 -9.44 14.39 -3.57
CA LYS A 33 -10.40 14.52 -4.67
C LYS A 33 -9.85 15.55 -5.65
N GLY A 34 -10.09 15.34 -6.93
CA GLY A 34 -9.67 16.29 -7.94
C GLY A 34 -10.29 17.69 -7.77
N PHE A 35 -9.50 18.68 -8.15
CA PHE A 35 -9.85 20.09 -8.06
C PHE A 35 -10.58 20.54 -9.33
N GLU A 36 -11.36 21.61 -9.23
CA GLU A 36 -12.08 22.16 -10.38
C GLU A 36 -11.09 22.53 -11.50
N ALA A 37 -11.29 21.93 -12.67
CA ALA A 37 -10.50 22.20 -13.84
C ALA A 37 -10.82 23.61 -14.38
N GLY A 38 -9.79 24.42 -14.63
CA GLY A 38 -9.95 25.70 -15.30
C GLY A 38 -10.14 25.53 -16.80
N LYS A 39 -10.48 26.62 -17.50
CA LYS A 39 -10.64 26.64 -18.97
C LYS A 39 -9.39 26.13 -19.74
N TYR A 40 -8.21 26.19 -19.11
CA TYR A 40 -6.92 25.84 -19.71
C TYR A 40 -6.13 24.77 -18.94
N SER A 41 -6.65 24.29 -17.80
CA SER A 41 -5.93 23.38 -16.90
C SER A 41 -6.77 22.14 -16.63
N GLN A 42 -6.20 20.98 -16.96
CA GLN A 42 -6.87 19.70 -16.74
C GLN A 42 -6.71 19.28 -15.27
N GLU A 43 -7.72 18.62 -14.70
CA GLU A 43 -7.79 18.23 -13.29
C GLU A 43 -6.53 17.49 -12.79
N TYR A 44 -6.00 16.54 -13.58
CA TYR A 44 -4.78 15.81 -13.21
C TYR A 44 -3.52 16.71 -13.17
N GLN A 45 -3.50 17.81 -13.93
CA GLN A 45 -2.38 18.75 -13.92
C GLN A 45 -2.38 19.54 -12.61
N ILE A 46 -3.56 20.05 -12.23
CA ILE A 46 -3.77 20.77 -10.97
C ILE A 46 -3.43 19.86 -9.78
N MET A 47 -3.89 18.61 -9.81
CA MET A 47 -3.57 17.63 -8.78
C MET A 47 -2.07 17.33 -8.71
N GLY A 48 -1.40 17.19 -9.86
CA GLY A 48 0.05 16.98 -9.92
C GLY A 48 0.84 18.15 -9.30
N LEU A 49 0.44 19.39 -9.59
CA LEU A 49 1.04 20.58 -9.00
C LEU A 49 0.81 20.64 -7.48
N PHE A 50 -0.44 20.41 -7.04
CA PHE A 50 -0.77 20.35 -5.62
C PHE A 50 0.09 19.32 -4.87
N MET A 51 0.25 18.12 -5.42
CA MET A 51 1.09 17.08 -4.80
C MET A 51 2.56 17.48 -4.72
N GLN A 52 3.08 18.19 -5.73
CA GLN A 52 4.46 18.68 -5.73
C GLN A 52 4.66 19.78 -4.68
N GLU A 53 3.72 20.71 -4.55
CA GLU A 53 3.75 21.76 -3.53
C GLU A 53 3.61 21.17 -2.12
N LEU A 54 2.68 20.23 -1.93
CA LEU A 54 2.51 19.50 -0.68
C LEU A 54 3.78 18.75 -0.31
N LYS A 55 4.41 18.05 -1.26
CA LYS A 55 5.68 17.36 -1.04
C LYS A 55 6.79 18.33 -0.62
N THR A 56 6.86 19.49 -1.27
CA THR A 56 7.84 20.53 -0.95
C THR A 56 7.63 21.07 0.45
N LEU A 57 6.39 21.43 0.81
CA LEU A 57 6.01 21.89 2.14
C LEU A 57 6.46 20.89 3.21
N ILE A 58 6.15 19.61 3.03
CA ILE A 58 6.31 18.62 4.08
C ILE A 58 7.76 18.12 4.21
N THR A 59 8.55 18.20 3.13
CA THR A 59 9.95 17.72 3.11
C THR A 59 10.99 18.82 3.26
N ARG A 60 10.66 20.07 2.95
CA ARG A 60 11.62 21.19 3.03
C ARG A 60 11.26 22.26 4.04
N GLU A 61 9.97 22.47 4.31
CA GLU A 61 9.53 23.51 5.24
C GLU A 61 9.18 22.93 6.62
N CYS A 62 8.19 22.04 6.69
CA CYS A 62 7.62 21.58 7.95
C CYS A 62 8.33 20.34 8.52
N LEU A 63 8.94 19.51 7.66
CA LEU A 63 9.55 18.23 8.00
C LEU A 63 8.57 17.26 8.71
N LEU A 64 7.36 17.15 8.16
CA LEU A 64 6.28 16.35 8.72
C LEU A 64 5.88 15.20 7.78
N PRO A 65 5.46 14.04 8.30
CA PRO A 65 4.77 13.05 7.50
C PRO A 65 3.34 13.52 7.16
N VAL A 66 2.90 13.14 5.96
CA VAL A 66 1.51 13.28 5.53
C VAL A 66 0.95 11.91 5.18
N TRP A 67 -0.25 11.64 5.68
CA TRP A 67 -1.05 10.50 5.28
C TRP A 67 -2.33 10.98 4.59
N THR A 68 -2.69 10.34 3.49
CA THR A 68 -3.89 10.69 2.73
C THR A 68 -4.50 9.44 2.10
N SER A 69 -5.83 9.47 1.99
CA SER A 69 -6.62 8.50 1.25
C SER A 69 -6.86 8.99 -0.19
N LEU A 70 -7.03 8.03 -1.11
CA LEU A 70 -7.37 8.25 -2.52
C LEU A 70 -8.51 7.29 -2.89
N GLN A 71 -9.41 7.75 -3.76
CA GLN A 71 -10.44 6.87 -4.30
C GLN A 71 -9.88 6.06 -5.48
N LEU A 72 -10.02 4.73 -5.41
CA LEU A 72 -9.62 3.84 -6.51
C LEU A 72 -10.59 3.93 -7.70
N ASN A 73 -10.09 3.60 -8.89
CA ASN A 73 -10.89 3.41 -10.10
C ASN A 73 -11.96 2.33 -9.91
N ARG A 74 -13.04 2.37 -10.71
CA ARG A 74 -14.08 1.32 -10.72
C ARG A 74 -13.52 -0.08 -11.00
N TYR A 75 -12.38 -0.19 -11.68
CA TYR A 75 -11.69 -1.45 -11.92
C TYR A 75 -11.14 -2.09 -10.63
N GLY A 76 -10.74 -1.30 -9.63
CA GLY A 76 -10.31 -1.76 -8.31
C GLY A 76 -11.44 -2.05 -7.31
N ILE A 77 -12.71 -1.89 -7.71
CA ILE A 77 -13.86 -2.21 -6.86
C ILE A 77 -14.15 -3.71 -6.93
N VAL A 78 -14.26 -4.34 -5.75
CA VAL A 78 -14.34 -5.79 -5.53
C VAL A 78 -15.76 -6.37 -5.72
N ASN A 79 -16.79 -5.53 -5.78
CA ASN A 79 -18.19 -5.98 -5.78
C ASN A 79 -18.51 -6.90 -6.97
N ASN A 80 -18.88 -8.15 -6.68
CA ASN A 80 -19.24 -9.21 -7.63
C ASN A 80 -18.17 -9.52 -8.69
N LYS A 81 -16.89 -9.33 -8.35
CA LYS A 81 -15.76 -9.71 -9.21
C LYS A 81 -15.01 -10.90 -8.63
N LYS A 82 -14.45 -11.73 -9.51
CA LYS A 82 -13.41 -12.69 -9.14
C LYS A 82 -12.08 -11.99 -8.93
N SER A 83 -11.18 -12.61 -8.16
CA SER A 83 -9.83 -12.07 -7.94
C SER A 83 -9.08 -11.75 -9.23
N SER A 84 -9.28 -12.55 -10.28
CA SER A 84 -8.68 -12.37 -11.61
C SER A 84 -9.15 -11.12 -12.38
N GLU A 85 -10.28 -10.53 -11.98
CA GLU A 85 -10.90 -9.39 -12.66
C GLU A 85 -10.63 -8.06 -11.94
N ILE A 86 -9.92 -8.12 -10.81
CA ILE A 86 -9.57 -6.95 -10.02
C ILE A 86 -8.17 -6.51 -10.40
N ASP A 87 -8.04 -5.23 -10.74
CA ASP A 87 -6.76 -4.62 -11.00
C ASP A 87 -6.12 -4.16 -9.68
N ASP A 88 -5.21 -4.98 -9.14
CA ASP A 88 -4.44 -4.67 -7.93
C ASP A 88 -3.11 -3.93 -8.23
N SER A 89 -3.02 -3.27 -9.39
CA SER A 89 -1.82 -2.55 -9.84
C SER A 89 -1.91 -1.02 -9.68
N GLU A 90 -0.84 -0.33 -10.08
CA GLU A 90 -0.78 1.14 -10.14
C GLU A 90 -1.90 1.76 -10.99
N ASN A 91 -2.45 1.03 -11.96
CA ASN A 91 -3.55 1.51 -12.81
C ASN A 91 -4.86 1.75 -12.04
N SER A 92 -4.99 1.18 -10.83
CA SER A 92 -6.15 1.42 -9.97
C SER A 92 -6.15 2.82 -9.34
N PHE A 93 -5.04 3.56 -9.39
CA PHE A 93 -4.95 4.95 -8.92
C PHE A 93 -5.51 5.92 -9.98
N SER A 94 -6.82 6.13 -9.90
CA SER A 94 -7.65 6.88 -10.87
C SER A 94 -7.18 8.27 -11.29
N ILE A 95 -6.61 9.05 -10.37
CA ILE A 95 -6.52 10.51 -10.54
C ILE A 95 -5.13 10.99 -10.98
N SER A 96 -4.05 10.24 -10.74
CA SER A 96 -2.77 10.55 -11.41
C SER A 96 -1.67 9.55 -11.09
N ASP A 97 -1.02 9.01 -12.12
CA ASP A 97 0.32 8.44 -12.03
C ASP A 97 1.28 9.40 -11.31
N LYS A 98 1.08 10.72 -11.48
CA LYS A 98 1.85 11.75 -10.78
C LYS A 98 1.75 11.67 -9.26
N ILE A 99 0.61 11.26 -8.71
CA ILE A 99 0.43 11.12 -7.25
C ILE A 99 1.29 9.96 -6.75
N VAL A 100 1.22 8.80 -7.43
CA VAL A 100 2.04 7.63 -7.10
C VAL A 100 3.53 7.97 -7.25
N GLN A 101 3.93 8.69 -8.30
CA GLN A 101 5.30 9.15 -8.51
C GLN A 101 5.83 9.99 -7.34
N GLN A 102 5.02 10.91 -6.81
CA GLN A 102 5.43 11.79 -5.70
C GLN A 102 5.32 11.14 -4.30
N SER A 103 4.55 10.06 -4.18
CA SER A 103 4.43 9.30 -2.93
C SER A 103 5.75 8.61 -2.54
N THR A 104 6.00 8.52 -1.23
CA THR A 104 7.07 7.68 -0.67
C THR A 104 6.59 6.25 -0.47
N HIS A 105 5.37 6.08 0.04
CA HIS A 105 4.69 4.81 0.20
C HIS A 105 3.26 4.91 -0.33
N SER A 106 2.77 3.87 -1.00
CA SER A 106 1.40 3.75 -1.48
C SER A 106 0.89 2.33 -1.27
N PHE A 107 -0.33 2.22 -0.75
CA PHE A 107 -0.98 0.93 -0.47
C PHE A 107 -2.40 0.90 -1.02
N ILE A 108 -2.82 -0.26 -1.51
CA ILE A 108 -4.22 -0.55 -1.80
C ILE A 108 -4.79 -1.35 -0.63
N LEU A 109 -5.82 -0.80 0.02
CA LEU A 109 -6.61 -1.53 1.00
C LEU A 109 -7.90 -2.01 0.34
N ARG A 110 -8.09 -3.33 0.23
CA ARG A 110 -9.34 -3.89 -0.29
C ARG A 110 -9.80 -5.13 0.47
N LYS A 111 -11.10 -5.41 0.37
CA LYS A 111 -11.65 -6.69 0.83
C LYS A 111 -11.16 -7.81 -0.07
N LYS A 112 -11.01 -9.00 0.49
CA LYS A 112 -10.83 -10.22 -0.29
C LYS A 112 -12.12 -10.55 -1.05
N THR A 113 -12.00 -11.12 -2.23
CA THR A 113 -13.13 -11.69 -2.99
C THR A 113 -13.56 -13.02 -2.36
N ALA A 114 -14.71 -13.56 -2.79
CA ALA A 114 -15.19 -14.83 -2.27
C ALA A 114 -14.21 -15.99 -2.55
N ASP A 115 -13.66 -16.03 -3.76
CA ASP A 115 -12.63 -17.02 -4.15
C ASP A 115 -11.35 -16.88 -3.32
N GLU A 116 -10.88 -15.65 -3.06
CA GLU A 116 -9.71 -15.43 -2.18
C GLU A 116 -9.99 -15.88 -0.73
N ILE A 117 -11.22 -15.75 -0.23
CA ILE A 117 -11.59 -16.21 1.12
C ILE A 117 -11.63 -17.74 1.20
N GLU A 118 -12.07 -18.40 0.12
CA GLU A 118 -12.09 -19.85 0.01
C GLU A 118 -10.67 -20.44 -0.08
N ASP A 119 -9.78 -19.79 -0.85
CA ASP A 119 -8.40 -20.24 -1.01
C ASP A 119 -7.53 -19.93 0.24
N GLU A 120 -7.83 -18.86 0.97
CA GLU A 120 -7.01 -18.32 2.07
C GLU A 120 -7.74 -18.41 3.42
N VAL A 121 -8.26 -19.60 3.74
CA VAL A 121 -9.06 -19.84 4.95
C VAL A 121 -8.31 -19.44 6.22
N GLY A 122 -8.94 -18.60 7.04
CA GLY A 122 -8.38 -18.13 8.32
C GLY A 122 -7.50 -16.89 8.21
N LEU A 123 -7.04 -16.53 7.00
CA LEU A 123 -6.10 -15.43 6.73
C LEU A 123 -6.81 -14.07 6.54
N GLY A 124 -7.83 -13.80 7.34
CA GLY A 124 -8.52 -12.52 7.36
C GLY A 124 -9.43 -12.29 6.15
N ASN A 125 -9.99 -11.09 6.04
CA ASN A 125 -11.03 -10.75 5.05
C ASN A 125 -10.67 -9.51 4.21
N CYS A 126 -9.50 -8.91 4.46
CA CYS A 126 -8.96 -7.79 3.73
C CYS A 126 -7.50 -8.06 3.39
N LYS A 127 -7.01 -7.33 2.40
CA LYS A 127 -5.58 -7.25 2.09
C LYS A 127 -5.12 -5.82 1.94
N LEU A 128 -3.89 -5.60 2.37
CA LEU A 128 -3.15 -4.37 2.18
C LEU A 128 -1.99 -4.67 1.21
N ILE A 129 -2.11 -4.15 0.01
CA ILE A 129 -1.19 -4.45 -1.09
C ILE A 129 -0.22 -3.27 -1.21
N PRO A 130 1.08 -3.46 -0.96
CA PRO A 130 2.07 -2.43 -1.21
C PRO A 130 2.22 -2.23 -2.73
N ILE A 131 2.06 -0.99 -3.17
CA ILE A 131 2.20 -0.62 -4.58
C ILE A 131 3.53 0.06 -4.83
N LYS A 132 3.90 0.94 -3.90
CA LYS A 132 5.18 1.63 -3.94
C LYS A 132 5.73 1.77 -2.54
N HIS A 133 7.03 1.57 -2.43
CA HIS A 133 7.83 1.81 -1.25
C HIS A 133 9.17 2.37 -1.71
N ARG A 134 9.72 3.35 -1.01
CA ARG A 134 11.07 3.87 -1.28
C ARG A 134 12.11 3.40 -0.27
N HIS A 135 11.66 2.91 0.90
CA HIS A 135 12.51 2.48 2.00
C HIS A 135 11.89 1.25 2.66
N LEU A 136 12.44 0.07 2.41
CA LEU A 136 11.91 -1.20 2.92
C LEU A 136 12.69 -1.78 4.11
N GLY A 137 13.71 -1.09 4.59
CA GLY A 137 14.54 -1.59 5.68
C GLY A 137 15.40 -2.78 5.24
N GLN A 138 15.72 -3.68 6.18
CA GLN A 138 16.66 -4.77 5.99
C GLN A 138 16.11 -5.92 5.13
N ASN A 139 14.80 -6.16 5.17
CA ASN A 139 14.14 -7.26 4.45
C ASN A 139 13.42 -6.74 3.19
N HIS A 140 14.11 -5.95 2.37
CA HIS A 140 13.49 -5.37 1.18
C HIS A 140 13.12 -6.41 0.12
N GLU A 141 13.84 -7.52 0.08
CA GLU A 141 13.64 -8.58 -0.92
C GLU A 141 12.23 -9.18 -0.78
N ASP A 142 11.74 -9.39 0.43
CA ASP A 142 10.42 -9.98 0.69
C ASP A 142 9.26 -9.08 0.25
N ALA A 143 9.49 -7.77 0.17
CA ALA A 143 8.49 -6.80 -0.26
C ALA A 143 8.49 -6.54 -1.78
N GLU A 144 9.60 -6.85 -2.47
CA GLU A 144 9.72 -6.70 -3.93
C GLU A 144 9.54 -8.03 -4.69
N ALA A 145 9.86 -9.16 -4.04
CA ALA A 145 9.81 -10.47 -4.66
C ALA A 145 8.38 -10.94 -4.92
N PHE A 146 8.25 -11.72 -5.99
CA PHE A 146 7.04 -12.51 -6.21
C PHE A 146 7.09 -13.76 -5.34
N VAL A 147 6.00 -14.01 -4.61
CA VAL A 147 5.79 -15.23 -3.85
C VAL A 147 5.20 -16.28 -4.77
N LYS A 148 5.77 -17.49 -4.76
CA LYS A 148 5.25 -18.64 -5.50
C LYS A 148 4.22 -19.36 -4.65
N LEU A 149 2.96 -19.37 -5.09
CA LEU A 149 1.89 -20.10 -4.44
C LEU A 149 2.01 -21.61 -4.68
N PRO A 150 1.36 -22.45 -3.85
CA PRO A 150 1.34 -23.91 -4.04
C PRO A 150 0.79 -24.37 -5.41
N ASN A 151 -0.10 -23.58 -6.01
CA ASN A 151 -0.61 -23.82 -7.37
C ASN A 151 0.38 -23.46 -8.49
N GLY A 152 1.61 -23.05 -8.15
CA GLY A 152 2.68 -22.69 -9.09
C GLY A 152 2.63 -21.25 -9.61
N ARG A 153 1.61 -20.46 -9.25
CA ARG A 153 1.48 -19.06 -9.68
C ARG A 153 2.37 -18.14 -8.86
N TYR A 154 2.96 -17.15 -9.53
CA TYR A 154 3.68 -16.06 -8.89
C TYR A 154 2.77 -14.87 -8.65
N VAL A 155 2.74 -14.37 -7.42
CA VAL A 155 1.95 -13.22 -7.01
C VAL A 155 2.80 -12.26 -6.18
N LYS A 156 2.49 -10.97 -6.21
CA LYS A 156 3.19 -10.00 -5.34
C LYS A 156 2.83 -10.25 -3.88
N ASN A 157 3.78 -10.03 -2.98
CA ASN A 157 3.52 -10.09 -1.55
C ASN A 157 2.49 -9.01 -1.15
N TYR A 158 1.65 -9.32 -0.17
CA TYR A 158 0.68 -8.41 0.42
C TYR A 158 0.38 -8.84 1.85
N ILE A 159 -0.14 -7.90 2.65
CA ILE A 159 -0.42 -8.14 4.07
C ILE A 159 -1.88 -8.56 4.23
N HIS A 160 -2.09 -9.68 4.92
CA HIS A 160 -3.40 -10.16 5.34
C HIS A 160 -3.92 -9.35 6.52
N LEU A 161 -5.12 -8.79 6.38
CA LEU A 161 -5.80 -8.04 7.43
C LEU A 161 -7.13 -8.67 7.80
N ARG A 162 -7.41 -8.71 9.10
CA ARG A 162 -8.75 -9.02 9.63
C ARG A 162 -9.45 -7.75 10.04
N LYS A 163 -10.51 -7.42 9.33
CA LYS A 163 -11.42 -6.34 9.68
C LYS A 163 -12.55 -6.86 10.57
N ARG A 164 -12.66 -6.32 11.78
CA ARG A 164 -13.78 -6.50 12.71
C ARG A 164 -14.44 -5.14 12.97
N GLY A 165 -15.53 -4.84 12.27
CA GLY A 165 -16.12 -3.50 12.30
C GLY A 165 -15.16 -2.46 11.69
N PHE A 166 -14.72 -1.47 12.47
CA PHE A 166 -13.71 -0.49 12.06
C PHE A 166 -12.28 -0.82 12.53
N PHE A 167 -12.12 -1.91 13.29
CA PHE A 167 -10.82 -2.37 13.75
C PHE A 167 -10.17 -3.27 12.70
N PHE A 168 -8.87 -3.05 12.47
CA PHE A 168 -8.04 -3.87 11.59
C PHE A 168 -6.94 -4.52 12.42
N GLU A 169 -6.81 -5.83 12.28
CA GLU A 169 -5.78 -6.66 12.89
C GLU A 169 -4.89 -7.21 11.78
N GLU A 170 -3.57 -7.06 11.92
CA GLU A 170 -2.59 -7.71 11.05
C GLU A 170 -2.51 -9.20 11.39
N ILE A 171 -2.57 -10.06 10.37
CA ILE A 171 -2.39 -11.52 10.54
C ILE A 171 -0.98 -11.95 10.17
N GLY A 172 -0.40 -11.31 9.15
CA GLY A 172 0.88 -11.67 8.56
C GLY A 172 0.88 -11.35 7.06
N ASP A 173 1.99 -11.60 6.39
CA ASP A 173 2.12 -11.43 4.95
C ASP A 173 2.03 -12.77 4.22
N LEU A 174 2.05 -12.70 2.88
CA LEU A 174 1.91 -13.88 2.06
C LEU A 174 3.13 -14.80 2.16
N VAL A 175 4.34 -14.24 2.30
CA VAL A 175 5.58 -15.03 2.48
C VAL A 175 5.46 -15.90 3.73
N SER A 176 5.16 -15.29 4.89
CA SER A 176 5.00 -16.01 6.16
C SER A 176 3.92 -17.08 6.07
N THR A 177 2.86 -16.82 5.31
CA THR A 177 1.76 -17.77 5.10
C THR A 177 2.21 -18.97 4.27
N VAL A 178 2.91 -18.73 3.17
CA VAL A 178 3.42 -19.80 2.29
C VAL A 178 4.46 -20.63 3.01
N ASP A 179 5.34 -20.02 3.80
CA ASP A 179 6.33 -20.72 4.61
C ASP A 179 5.66 -21.63 5.63
N GLN A 180 4.62 -21.16 6.33
CA GLN A 180 3.83 -22.00 7.27
C GLN A 180 3.12 -23.17 6.57
N MET A 181 2.66 -22.97 5.33
CA MET A 181 2.06 -24.05 4.54
C MET A 181 3.11 -25.03 4.00
N GLY A 182 4.30 -24.53 3.64
CA GLY A 182 5.43 -25.30 3.16
C GLY A 182 6.07 -26.17 4.26
N ASP A 183 6.21 -25.63 5.46
CA ASP A 183 6.68 -26.36 6.65
C ASP A 183 5.69 -27.44 7.13
N GLY A 184 4.44 -27.39 6.65
CA GLY A 184 3.44 -28.45 6.81
C GLY A 184 3.70 -29.68 5.92
N ILE A 185 4.57 -29.58 4.93
CA ILE A 185 5.16 -30.73 4.23
C ILE A 185 6.43 -31.07 5.01
N LEU A 186 6.31 -31.97 5.98
CA LEU A 186 7.47 -32.61 6.60
C LEU A 186 8.41 -33.06 5.49
N VAL A 187 9.52 -32.35 5.32
CA VAL A 187 10.70 -32.91 4.70
C VAL A 187 11.07 -34.07 5.61
N GLU A 188 10.72 -35.30 5.19
CA GLU A 188 11.43 -36.47 5.68
C GLU A 188 12.91 -36.15 5.47
N LYS A 189 13.59 -35.83 6.57
CA LYS A 189 15.05 -35.81 6.61
C LYS A 189 15.47 -37.21 6.21
N ASN A 190 15.86 -37.37 4.95
CA ASN A 190 16.65 -38.50 4.54
C ASN A 190 17.97 -38.40 5.32
N ASP A 191 18.03 -39.12 6.43
CA ASP A 191 19.26 -39.47 7.13
C ASP A 191 20.09 -40.38 6.21
N ASN A 192 20.70 -39.81 5.16
CA ASN A 192 21.85 -40.42 4.52
C ASN A 192 23.08 -39.92 5.26
N LYS A 193 23.45 -40.67 6.29
CA LYS A 193 24.81 -40.66 6.85
C LYS A 193 25.80 -40.92 5.70
N GLU A 194 26.54 -39.89 5.34
CA GLU A 194 27.81 -40.06 4.64
C GLU A 194 28.69 -40.99 5.49
N LYS A 195 29.00 -42.15 4.92
CA LYS A 195 30.09 -42.99 5.41
C LYS A 195 31.37 -42.32 4.94
N ASP A 196 32.05 -41.65 5.87
CA ASP A 196 33.49 -41.48 5.83
C ASP A 196 34.12 -42.83 5.51
N THR A 197 34.77 -42.92 4.35
CA THR A 197 35.66 -44.03 4.04
C THR A 197 37.06 -43.46 3.99
N GLU A 198 37.83 -43.83 5.01
CA GLU A 198 39.28 -43.70 5.07
C GLU A 198 39.93 -44.32 3.84
N LEU A 199 40.86 -43.58 3.20
CA LEU A 199 42.20 -44.00 2.79
C LEU A 199 42.99 -42.82 2.20
#